data_AF-A0A835W9E4-F1
#
_entry.id   AF-A0A835W9E4-F1
#
_cell.length_a   1.000
_cell.length_b   1.000
_cell.length_c   1.000
_cell.angle_alpha   90.00
_cell.angle_beta   90.00
_cell.angle_gamma   90.00
#
_symmetry.space_group_name_H-M   'P 1'
#
loop_
_entity.id
_entity.type
_entity.pdbx_description
1 polymer ?
#
loop_
_entity_poly.entity_id
_entity_poly.type
_entity_poly.pdbx_seq_one_letter_code
_entity_poly.pdbx_strand_id
1 'polypeptide(L)'
;MEADQLAARGAYWLAITQRTEPDQHDEALRLLRAAVWHNPHIAEPHVLLAQIHAQRQQWEEAGRHAGRALRLFCDWGTAWDKRMPWEAWVAMSRPRVLLHNAGRRTWPDRPFGMLNLGLVPDLDMPYDL
;
A
#
# COMPACT_ATOMS: atom_id res chain seq x y z
N MET A 1 0.03 13.54 20.94
CA MET A 1 -1.29 13.11 20.44
C MET A 1 -1.74 13.91 19.21
N GLU A 2 -1.98 15.23 19.30
CA GLU A 2 -2.29 16.03 18.10
C GLU A 2 -1.04 16.30 17.23
N ALA A 3 0.10 16.60 17.85
CA ALA A 3 1.37 16.79 17.15
C ALA A 3 1.80 15.55 16.35
N ASP A 4 1.58 14.34 16.89
CA ASP A 4 1.89 13.08 16.21
C ASP A 4 0.98 12.84 14.99
N GLN A 5 -0.31 13.18 15.11
CA GLN A 5 -1.25 13.09 13.99
C GLN A 5 -0.88 14.07 12.87
N LEU A 6 -0.49 15.30 13.23
CA LEU A 6 0.00 16.30 12.27
C LEU A 6 1.31 15.84 11.60
N ALA A 7 2.25 15.28 12.37
CA ALA A 7 3.50 14.73 11.85
C ALA A 7 3.25 13.55 10.90
N ALA A 8 2.38 12.62 11.27
CA ALA A 8 2.00 11.49 10.42
C ALA A 8 1.36 11.96 9.11
N ARG A 9 0.40 12.90 9.20
CA ARG A 9 -0.27 13.48 8.02
C ARG A 9 0.71 14.21 7.12
N GLY A 10 1.61 15.02 7.69
CA GLY A 10 2.63 15.75 6.94
C GLY A 10 3.58 14.82 6.22
N ALA A 11 4.10 13.80 6.90
CA ALA A 11 4.99 12.81 6.32
C ALA A 11 4.33 12.02 5.19
N TYR A 12 3.09 11.55 5.39
CA TYR A 12 2.31 10.89 4.34
C TYR A 12 2.06 11.83 3.16
N TRP A 13 1.62 13.06 3.41
CA TRP A 13 1.34 14.05 2.35
C TRP A 13 2.57 14.37 1.49
N LEU A 14 3.75 14.51 2.12
CA LEU A 14 5.00 14.72 1.39
C LEU A 14 5.38 13.50 0.53
N ALA A 15 5.20 12.29 1.06
CA ALA A 15 5.46 11.06 0.32
C ALA A 15 4.57 10.95 -0.94
N ILE A 16 3.26 11.22 -0.82
CA ILE A 16 2.30 11.02 -1.92
C ILE A 16 2.32 12.13 -2.98
N THR A 17 2.70 13.36 -2.61
CA THR A 17 2.65 14.50 -3.55
C THR A 17 3.97 14.74 -4.26
N GLN A 18 5.08 14.31 -3.67
CA GLN A 18 6.41 14.63 -4.18
C GLN A 18 7.24 13.41 -4.55
N ARG A 19 6.93 12.18 -4.08
CA ARG A 19 7.90 11.07 -4.03
C ARG A 19 7.37 9.71 -4.54
N THR A 20 6.56 9.68 -5.59
CA THR A 20 6.06 8.42 -6.21
C THR A 20 6.93 7.90 -7.36
N GLU A 21 8.00 8.61 -7.72
CA GLU A 21 8.89 8.22 -8.82
C GLU A 21 9.98 7.24 -8.34
N PRO A 22 10.48 6.34 -9.22
CA PRO A 22 11.41 5.27 -8.83
C PRO A 22 12.74 5.74 -8.23
N ASP A 23 13.23 6.89 -8.67
CA ASP A 23 14.43 7.58 -8.20
C ASP A 23 14.30 8.11 -6.76
N GLN A 24 13.07 8.22 -6.25
CA GLN A 24 12.79 8.85 -4.95
C GLN A 24 12.23 7.87 -3.91
N HIS A 25 12.26 6.58 -4.24
CA HIS A 25 11.78 5.51 -3.39
C HIS A 25 12.43 5.47 -2.00
N ASP A 26 13.72 5.80 -1.84
CA ASP A 26 14.37 5.76 -0.51
C ASP A 26 13.80 6.81 0.45
N GLU A 27 13.58 8.02 -0.07
CA GLU A 27 13.01 9.10 0.72
C GLU A 27 11.52 8.87 0.98
N ALA A 28 10.79 8.32 0.01
CA ALA A 28 9.41 7.89 0.20
C ALA A 28 9.30 6.84 1.32
N LEU A 29 10.16 5.81 1.31
CA LEU A 29 10.20 4.80 2.38
C LEU A 29 10.50 5.42 3.74
N ARG A 30 11.41 6.40 3.82
CA ARG A 30 11.74 7.09 5.07
C ARG A 30 10.52 7.84 5.63
N LEU A 31 9.85 8.62 4.78
CA LEU A 31 8.66 9.40 5.16
C LEU A 31 7.49 8.50 5.55
N LEU A 32 7.24 7.42 4.79
CA LEU A 32 6.17 6.48 5.08
C LEU A 32 6.41 5.70 6.38
N ARG A 33 7.66 5.32 6.69
CA ARG A 33 8.01 4.73 7.99
C ARG A 33 7.77 5.69 9.13
N ALA A 34 8.08 6.97 8.96
CA ALA A 34 7.77 8.00 9.94
C ALA A 34 6.26 8.15 10.15
N ALA A 35 5.48 8.14 9.06
CA ALA A 35 4.02 8.20 9.11
C ALA A 35 3.42 7.01 9.89
N VAL A 36 3.90 5.78 9.63
CA VAL A 36 3.48 4.57 10.36
C VAL A 36 3.89 4.63 11.84
N TRP A 37 5.08 5.15 12.14
CA TRP A 37 5.56 5.27 13.51
C TRP A 37 4.67 6.20 14.34
N HIS A 38 4.32 7.37 13.78
CA HIS A 38 3.46 8.34 14.46
C HIS A 38 1.99 7.93 14.45
N ASN A 39 1.52 7.20 13.44
CA ASN A 39 0.15 6.69 13.38
C ASN A 39 0.08 5.27 12.78
N PRO A 40 0.12 4.22 13.61
CA PRO A 40 0.13 2.83 13.18
C PRO A 40 -1.24 2.26 12.78
N HIS A 41 -2.31 3.07 12.88
CA HIS A 41 -3.68 2.65 12.63
C HIS A 41 -4.17 2.94 11.21
N ILE A 42 -3.37 3.64 10.40
CA ILE A 42 -3.73 4.04 9.06
C ILE A 42 -3.20 3.02 8.05
N ALA A 43 -4.06 2.58 7.13
CA ALA A 43 -3.74 1.53 6.17
C ALA A 43 -2.89 2.06 4.99
N GLU A 44 -3.13 3.29 4.55
CA GLU A 44 -2.56 3.86 3.32
C GLU A 44 -1.03 3.96 3.30
N PRO A 45 -0.33 4.36 4.39
CA PRO A 45 1.13 4.31 4.43
C PRO A 45 1.67 2.89 4.24
N HIS A 46 0.97 1.88 4.77
CA HIS A 46 1.35 0.48 4.58
C HIS A 46 1.16 -0.01 3.14
N VAL A 47 0.13 0.47 2.44
CA VAL A 47 -0.06 0.17 1.01
C VAL A 47 1.10 0.70 0.18
N LEU A 48 1.50 1.96 0.39
CA LEU A 48 2.60 2.57 -0.35
C LEU A 48 3.95 1.92 -0.04
N LEU A 49 4.19 1.56 1.23
CA LEU A 49 5.36 0.76 1.61
C LEU A 49 5.39 -0.56 0.84
N ALA A 50 4.26 -1.28 0.81
CA ALA A 50 4.17 -2.55 0.10
C ALA A 50 4.41 -2.40 -1.41
N GLN A 51 3.88 -1.34 -2.03
CA GLN A 51 4.09 -1.04 -3.44
C GLN A 51 5.58 -0.76 -3.75
N ILE A 52 6.25 0.07 -2.96
CA ILE A 52 7.67 0.39 -3.17
C ILE A 52 8.54 -0.87 -2.96
N HIS A 53 8.25 -1.67 -1.92
CA HIS A 53 8.95 -2.93 -1.69
C HIS A 53 8.73 -3.94 -2.83
N ALA A 54 7.53 -4.04 -3.38
CA ALA A 54 7.23 -4.91 -4.51
C ALA A 54 7.97 -4.46 -5.79
N GLN A 55 8.04 -3.15 -6.06
CA GLN A 55 8.85 -2.60 -7.16
C GLN A 55 10.35 -2.86 -6.99
N ARG A 56 10.83 -2.94 -5.74
CA ARG A 56 12.21 -3.31 -5.39
C ARG A 56 12.45 -4.82 -5.32
N GLN A 57 11.47 -5.65 -5.69
CA GLN A 57 11.52 -7.12 -5.60
C GLN A 57 11.75 -7.65 -4.17
N GLN A 58 11.41 -6.86 -3.16
CA GLN A 58 11.48 -7.22 -1.73
C GLN A 58 10.14 -7.83 -1.29
N TRP A 59 9.87 -9.03 -1.76
CA TRP A 59 8.55 -9.66 -1.66
C TRP A 59 8.07 -9.93 -0.22
N GLU A 60 8.98 -10.28 0.69
CA GLU A 60 8.62 -10.57 2.09
C GLU A 60 8.09 -9.31 2.81
N GLU A 61 8.82 -8.20 2.72
CA GLU A 61 8.39 -6.93 3.31
C GLU A 61 7.16 -6.36 2.61
N ALA A 62 7.06 -6.54 1.29
CA ALA A 62 5.86 -6.18 0.54
C ALA A 62 4.62 -6.93 1.05
N GLY A 63 4.74 -8.26 1.25
CA GLY A 63 3.66 -9.09 1.77
C GLY A 63 3.28 -8.72 3.20
N ARG A 64 4.26 -8.46 4.07
CA ARG A 64 4.04 -8.04 5.45
C ARG A 64 3.28 -6.71 5.55
N HIS A 65 3.71 -5.70 4.78
CA HIS A 65 3.05 -4.40 4.76
C HIS A 65 1.67 -4.46 4.11
N ALA A 66 1.51 -5.23 3.03
CA ALA A 66 0.21 -5.48 2.43
C ALA A 66 -0.76 -6.12 3.43
N GLY A 67 -0.36 -7.23 4.08
CA GLY A 67 -1.20 -7.92 5.07
C GLY A 67 -1.62 -7.01 6.23
N ARG A 68 -0.75 -6.10 6.67
CA ARG A 68 -1.09 -5.11 7.69
C ARG A 68 -2.11 -4.09 7.19
N ALA A 69 -1.93 -3.56 5.97
CA ALA A 69 -2.90 -2.65 5.36
C ALA A 69 -4.29 -3.30 5.22
N LEU A 70 -4.35 -4.60 4.89
CA LEU A 70 -5.63 -5.32 4.77
C LEU A 70 -6.41 -5.33 6.07
N ARG A 71 -5.73 -5.74 7.15
CA ARG A 71 -6.36 -5.80 8.47
C ARG A 71 -6.89 -4.44 8.87
N LEU A 72 -6.10 -3.38 8.68
CA LEU A 72 -6.52 -2.02 9.01
C LEU A 72 -7.71 -1.54 8.16
N PHE A 73 -7.76 -1.84 6.87
CA PHE A 73 -8.94 -1.52 6.05
C PHE A 73 -10.18 -2.30 6.48
N CYS A 74 -10.05 -3.58 6.86
CA CYS A 74 -11.15 -4.38 7.38
C CYS A 74 -11.64 -3.89 8.75
N ASP A 75 -10.72 -3.49 9.62
CA ASP A 75 -11.02 -3.04 10.98
C ASP A 75 -11.72 -1.67 10.98
N TRP A 76 -11.30 -0.75 10.11
CA TRP A 76 -11.80 0.64 10.09
C TRP A 76 -12.88 0.88 9.03
N GLY A 77 -12.91 0.11 7.95
CA GLY A 77 -13.90 0.24 6.87
C GLY A 77 -13.92 1.60 6.18
N THR A 78 -12.85 2.40 6.32
CA THR A 78 -12.77 3.75 5.80
C THR A 78 -11.38 4.05 5.25
N ALA A 79 -11.33 4.87 4.20
CA ALA A 79 -10.09 5.43 3.65
C ALA A 79 -9.87 6.83 4.25
N TRP A 80 -8.69 7.03 4.81
CA TRP A 80 -8.22 8.32 5.28
C TRP A 80 -7.87 9.26 4.12
N ASP A 81 -7.32 8.72 3.03
CA ASP A 81 -7.03 9.50 1.82
C ASP A 81 -8.25 9.57 0.90
N LYS A 82 -8.88 10.75 0.87
CA LYS A 82 -10.09 11.03 0.08
C LYS A 82 -9.84 11.33 -1.39
N ARG A 83 -8.59 11.38 -1.85
CA ARG A 83 -8.26 11.67 -3.27
C ARG A 83 -8.62 10.51 -4.20
N MET A 84 -8.74 9.30 -3.67
CA MET A 84 -9.23 8.15 -4.40
C MET A 84 -10.51 7.62 -3.74
N PRO A 85 -11.53 7.23 -4.53
CA PRO A 85 -12.72 6.61 -3.97
C PRO A 85 -12.36 5.30 -3.27
N TRP A 86 -13.16 4.92 -2.26
CA TRP A 86 -12.94 3.71 -1.46
C TRP A 86 -12.75 2.48 -2.34
N GLU A 87 -13.51 2.36 -3.43
CA GLU A 87 -13.44 1.25 -4.38
C GLU A 87 -12.10 1.24 -5.13
N ALA A 88 -11.55 2.40 -5.48
CA ALA A 88 -10.25 2.52 -6.12
C ALA A 88 -9.12 2.21 -5.14
N TRP A 89 -9.26 2.64 -3.87
CA TRP A 89 -8.37 2.18 -2.81
C TRP A 89 -8.49 0.68 -2.64
N VAL A 90 -9.66 0.09 -2.42
CA VAL A 90 -9.80 -1.37 -2.29
C VAL A 90 -9.23 -2.12 -3.51
N ALA A 91 -9.40 -1.60 -4.73
CA ALA A 91 -8.89 -2.19 -5.97
C ALA A 91 -7.36 -2.06 -6.14
N MET A 92 -6.78 -0.88 -5.88
CA MET A 92 -5.32 -0.63 -5.97
C MET A 92 -4.57 -1.10 -4.73
N SER A 93 -5.14 -0.84 -3.55
CA SER A 93 -4.65 -1.32 -2.27
C SER A 93 -4.59 -2.81 -2.23
N ARG A 94 -5.51 -3.53 -2.94
CA ARG A 94 -5.85 -4.95 -2.72
C ARG A 94 -4.63 -5.62 -2.14
N PRO A 95 -4.56 -5.71 -0.81
CA PRO A 95 -3.43 -6.35 -0.18
C PRO A 95 -3.28 -7.74 -0.71
N ARG A 96 -4.39 -8.36 -1.12
CA ARG A 96 -4.52 -9.59 -1.89
C ARG A 96 -3.76 -9.61 -3.21
N VAL A 97 -3.72 -8.52 -3.99
CA VAL A 97 -2.92 -8.40 -5.22
C VAL A 97 -1.44 -8.29 -4.88
N LEU A 98 -1.08 -7.45 -3.90
CA LEU A 98 0.29 -7.37 -3.40
C LEU A 98 0.76 -8.68 -2.73
N LEU A 99 -0.13 -9.38 -2.01
CA LEU A 99 0.10 -10.67 -1.35
C LEU A 99 0.19 -11.80 -2.39
N HIS A 100 -0.70 -11.79 -3.39
CA HIS A 100 -0.70 -12.73 -4.51
C HIS A 100 0.57 -12.55 -5.35
N ASN A 101 0.93 -11.30 -5.66
CA ASN A 101 2.15 -10.97 -6.39
C ASN A 101 3.42 -11.25 -5.57
N ALA A 102 3.42 -10.99 -4.26
CA ALA A 102 4.53 -11.35 -3.38
C ALA A 102 4.69 -12.87 -3.26
N GLY A 103 3.58 -13.62 -3.15
CA GLY A 103 3.58 -15.08 -3.13
C GLY A 103 4.05 -15.69 -4.46
N ARG A 104 3.71 -15.07 -5.59
CA ARG A 104 4.16 -15.48 -6.93
C ARG A 104 5.51 -14.89 -7.33
N ARG A 105 6.05 -13.94 -6.56
CA ARG A 105 7.27 -13.16 -6.85
C ARG A 105 7.22 -12.44 -8.20
N THR A 106 6.06 -11.92 -8.58
CA THR A 106 5.81 -11.27 -9.88
C THR A 106 5.30 -9.85 -9.71
N TRP A 107 5.94 -8.87 -10.35
CA TRP A 107 5.43 -7.50 -10.48
C TRP A 107 5.15 -7.19 -11.95
N PRO A 108 4.03 -6.56 -12.31
CA PRO A 108 3.74 -6.23 -13.69
C PRO A 108 4.62 -5.07 -14.18
N ASP A 109 5.45 -5.34 -15.18
CA ASP A 109 6.30 -4.34 -15.84
C ASP A 109 5.60 -3.56 -16.96
N ARG A 110 4.36 -3.92 -17.32
CA ARG A 110 3.59 -3.25 -18.38
C ARG A 110 2.50 -2.34 -17.82
N PRO A 111 2.26 -1.15 -18.41
CA PRO A 111 1.24 -0.21 -17.94
C PRO A 111 -0.19 -0.79 -17.92
N PHE A 112 -0.54 -1.66 -18.88
CA PHE A 112 -1.81 -2.41 -18.84
C PHE A 112 -1.86 -3.46 -17.72
N GLY A 113 -0.72 -4.03 -17.32
CA GLY A 113 -0.62 -4.92 -16.17
C GLY A 113 -0.80 -4.19 -14.84
N MET A 114 -0.35 -2.93 -14.74
CA MET A 114 -0.62 -2.06 -13.59
C MET A 114 -2.10 -1.67 -13.48
N LEU A 115 -2.76 -1.35 -14.60
CA LEU A 115 -4.20 -1.07 -14.64
C LEU A 115 -5.04 -2.31 -14.29
N ASN A 116 -4.58 -3.49 -14.69
CA ASN A 116 -5.23 -4.77 -14.38
C ASN A 116 -4.88 -5.34 -12.99
N LEU A 117 -4.12 -4.64 -12.14
CA LEU A 117 -3.91 -5.06 -10.74
C LEU A 117 -5.25 -5.23 -10.00
N GLY A 118 -6.27 -4.42 -10.32
CA GLY A 118 -7.62 -4.59 -9.75
C GLY A 118 -8.40 -5.79 -10.32
N LEU A 119 -8.03 -6.26 -11.52
CA LEU A 119 -8.63 -7.37 -12.26
C LEU A 119 -7.72 -8.60 -12.16
N VAL A 120 -7.61 -9.18 -10.96
CA VAL A 120 -6.93 -10.47 -10.79
C VAL A 120 -7.72 -11.52 -11.57
N PRO A 121 -7.20 -12.07 -12.68
CA PRO A 121 -7.76 -13.29 -13.23
C PRO A 121 -7.46 -14.37 -12.17
N ASP A 122 -8.42 -15.25 -11.84
CA ASP A 122 -8.30 -16.33 -10.83
C ASP A 122 -8.83 -16.00 -9.41
N LEU A 123 -9.82 -15.11 -9.27
CA LEU A 123 -10.52 -14.85 -8.00
C LEU A 123 -11.56 -15.92 -7.60
N ASP A 124 -11.62 -17.06 -8.30
CA ASP A 124 -12.53 -18.18 -8.02
C ASP A 124 -11.98 -19.21 -7.02
N MET A 125 -10.73 -19.05 -6.55
CA MET A 125 -10.19 -19.96 -5.54
C MET A 125 -10.71 -19.57 -4.15
N PRO A 126 -11.40 -20.47 -3.42
CA PRO A 126 -11.79 -20.23 -2.04
C PRO A 126 -10.51 -20.11 -1.20
N TYR A 127 -10.44 -19.06 -0.38
CA TYR A 127 -9.38 -18.89 0.60
C TYR A 127 -9.94 -19.38 1.93
N ASP A 128 -9.32 -20.38 2.52
CA ASP A 128 -9.63 -20.79 3.89
C ASP A 128 -9.15 -19.66 4.83
N LEU A 129 -10.10 -18.94 5.40
CA LEU A 129 -9.90 -17.91 6.43
C LEU A 129 -9.73 -18.54 7.80
#